data_AF-A0A931Z9L1-F1
#
_entry.id   AF-A0A931Z9L1-F1
#
_cell.length_a   1.000
_cell.length_b   1.000
_cell.length_c   1.000
_cell.angle_alpha   90.00
_cell.angle_beta   90.00
_cell.angle_gamma   90.00
#
_symmetry.space_group_name_H-M   'P 1'
#
loop_
_entity.id
_entity.type
_entity.pdbx_description
1 polymer ?
#
loop_
_entity_poly.entity_id
_entity_poly.type
_entity_poly.pdbx_seq_one_letter_code
_entity_poly.pdbx_strand_id
1 'polypeptide(L)'
;MQTGKEEKPGQRTRRHFDEAYKRRAVELTLQGTRSVRQIADELGVTDSMLYEWRRLFAPRPGADTGTPQTAAEKDEEIRRLRAELVRLQEREIVLKKSLGILSETPESGMPRWTR
;
A
#
# COMPACT_ATOMS: atom_id res chain seq x y z
N MET A 1 -4.58 62.23 -9.54
CA MET A 1 -4.76 60.97 -10.28
C MET A 1 -3.50 60.69 -11.07
N GLN A 2 -2.74 59.64 -10.73
CA GLN A 2 -1.98 58.79 -11.67
C GLN A 2 -1.43 57.59 -10.89
N THR A 3 -2.09 56.46 -11.10
CA THR A 3 -1.71 55.05 -10.98
C THR A 3 -0.31 54.71 -10.46
N GLY A 4 -0.25 54.19 -9.22
CA GLY A 4 0.88 53.40 -8.74
C GLY A 4 0.93 52.05 -9.45
N LYS A 5 2.11 51.69 -9.94
CA LYS A 5 2.43 50.45 -10.66
C LYS A 5 1.98 49.21 -9.90
N GLU A 6 1.17 48.37 -10.55
CA GLU A 6 0.98 46.98 -10.16
C GLU A 6 2.25 46.18 -10.51
N GLU A 7 3.07 45.88 -9.50
CA GLU A 7 4.14 44.89 -9.63
C GLU A 7 3.54 43.48 -9.49
N LYS A 8 3.53 42.75 -10.60
CA LYS A 8 3.10 41.34 -10.65
C LYS A 8 4.11 40.48 -9.89
N PRO A 9 3.70 39.68 -8.89
CA PRO A 9 4.64 38.93 -8.08
C PRO A 9 5.28 37.79 -8.89
N GLY A 10 6.55 37.57 -8.58
CA GLY A 10 7.52 36.78 -9.32
C GLY A 10 7.07 35.38 -9.73
N GLN A 11 7.46 35.03 -10.94
CA GLN A 11 7.32 33.72 -11.55
C GLN A 11 8.04 32.67 -10.70
N ARG A 12 7.30 31.91 -9.90
CA ARG A 12 7.85 30.85 -9.03
C ARG A 12 8.52 29.79 -9.92
N THR A 13 9.83 29.64 -9.80
CA THR A 13 10.58 28.53 -10.41
C THR A 13 9.94 27.21 -9.99
N ARG A 14 9.42 26.44 -10.95
CA ARG A 14 8.84 25.12 -10.68
C ARG A 14 9.94 24.19 -10.19
N ARG A 15 9.88 23.82 -8.91
CA ARG A 15 10.72 22.75 -8.35
C ARG A 15 10.38 21.44 -9.07
N HIS A 16 11.39 20.80 -9.66
CA HIS A 16 11.24 19.48 -10.26
C HIS A 16 11.51 18.43 -9.19
N PHE A 17 10.65 17.41 -9.11
CA PHE A 17 10.81 16.28 -8.20
C PHE A 17 10.79 14.99 -9.02
N ASP A 18 11.66 14.06 -8.66
CA ASP A 18 11.74 12.76 -9.31
C ASP A 18 10.48 11.94 -9.05
N GLU A 19 10.13 11.08 -10.00
CA GLU A 19 8.93 10.26 -9.90
C GLU A 19 8.94 9.33 -8.68
N ALA A 20 10.11 8.74 -8.38
CA ALA A 20 10.31 7.91 -7.20
C ALA A 20 10.02 8.68 -5.90
N TYR A 21 10.41 9.95 -5.84
CA TYR A 21 10.13 10.82 -4.69
C TYR A 21 8.63 11.07 -4.56
N LYS A 22 7.95 11.41 -5.66
CA LYS A 22 6.50 11.66 -5.68
C LYS A 22 5.71 10.43 -5.24
N ARG A 23 6.08 9.23 -5.69
CA ARG A 23 5.42 7.97 -5.28
C ARG A 23 5.59 7.70 -3.79
N ARG A 24 6.80 7.84 -3.24
CA ARG A 24 7.05 7.67 -1.79
C ARG A 24 6.25 8.68 -0.96
N ALA A 25 6.20 9.93 -1.40
CA ALA A 25 5.41 10.97 -0.74
C ALA A 25 3.92 10.60 -0.71
N VAL A 26 3.37 10.05 -1.79
CA VAL A 26 1.98 9.58 -1.85
C VAL A 26 1.76 8.34 -0.98
N GLU A 27 2.67 7.39 -0.96
CA GLU A 27 2.60 6.21 -0.10
C GLU A 27 2.49 6.59 1.39
N LEU A 28 3.31 7.54 1.84
CA LEU A 28 3.25 8.08 3.20
C LEU A 28 1.86 8.66 3.53
N THR A 29 1.21 9.32 2.56
CA THR A 29 -0.15 9.84 2.76
C THR A 29 -1.24 8.76 2.81
N LEU A 30 -0.98 7.59 2.20
CA LEU A 30 -1.93 6.47 2.17
C LEU A 30 -1.84 5.58 3.41
N GLN A 31 -0.70 5.55 4.09
CA GLN A 31 -0.50 4.79 5.34
C GLN A 31 -1.40 5.29 6.50
N GLY A 32 -2.01 6.48 6.39
CA GLY A 32 -3.07 6.95 7.29
C GLY A 32 -2.62 7.36 8.70
N THR A 33 -1.34 7.20 9.04
CA THR A 33 -0.80 7.54 10.36
C THR A 33 -0.67 9.04 10.63
N ARG A 34 -0.60 9.85 9.56
CA ARG A 34 -0.31 11.29 9.63
C ARG A 34 -1.16 12.05 8.62
N SER A 35 -1.51 13.29 8.94
CA SER A 35 -2.28 14.15 8.04
C SER A 35 -1.43 14.57 6.83
N VAL A 36 -2.08 14.84 5.70
CA VAL A 36 -1.40 15.32 4.47
C VAL A 36 -0.59 16.58 4.74
N ARG A 37 -1.09 17.46 5.62
CA ARG A 37 -0.40 18.70 6.00
C ARG A 37 0.90 18.45 6.76
N GLN A 38 0.88 17.55 7.74
CA GLN A 38 2.10 17.16 8.47
C GLN A 38 3.14 16.55 7.53
N ILE A 39 2.71 15.70 6.60
CA ILE A 39 3.60 15.10 5.60
C ILE A 39 4.16 16.17 4.65
N ALA A 40 3.37 17.19 4.29
CA ALA A 40 3.80 18.32 3.49
C ALA A 40 4.92 19.11 4.18
N ASP A 41 4.72 19.40 5.47
CA ASP A 41 5.68 20.13 6.31
C ASP A 41 6.99 19.34 6.48
N GLU A 42 6.92 18.02 6.72
CA GLU A 42 8.10 17.14 6.81
C GLU A 42 8.90 17.06 5.51
N LEU A 43 8.20 17.01 4.36
CA LEU A 43 8.81 16.89 3.04
C LEU A 43 9.20 18.25 2.43
N GLY A 44 8.89 19.37 3.09
CA GLY A 44 9.13 20.71 2.57
C GLY A 44 8.39 21.01 1.26
N VAL A 45 7.23 20.39 1.07
CA VAL A 45 6.36 20.54 -0.11
C VAL A 45 5.04 21.19 0.29
N THR A 46 4.30 21.73 -0.68
CA THR A 46 2.95 22.24 -0.41
C THR A 46 1.94 21.09 -0.36
N ASP A 47 0.94 21.24 0.49
CA ASP A 47 -0.20 20.34 0.59
C ASP A 47 -0.89 20.11 -0.76
N SER A 48 -1.08 21.19 -1.53
CA SER A 48 -1.68 21.20 -2.86
C SER A 48 -0.93 20.28 -3.83
N MET A 49 0.40 20.25 -3.73
CA MET A 49 1.25 19.41 -4.58
C MET A 49 1.16 17.93 -4.17
N LEU A 50 1.03 17.65 -2.88
CA LEU A 50 0.73 16.28 -2.39
C LEU A 50 -0.64 15.79 -2.85
N TYR A 51 -1.67 16.65 -2.84
CA TYR A 51 -2.98 16.29 -3.38
C TYR A 51 -2.94 16.00 -4.88
N GLU A 52 -2.18 16.81 -5.63
CA GLU A 52 -1.97 16.58 -7.07
C GLU A 52 -1.22 15.27 -7.32
N TRP A 53 -0.15 14.99 -6.57
CA TRP A 53 0.56 13.73 -6.67
C TRP A 53 -0.31 12.55 -6.26
N ARG A 54 -1.14 12.69 -5.24
CA ARG A 54 -2.10 11.64 -4.85
C ARG A 54 -3.08 11.36 -5.99
N ARG A 55 -3.53 12.37 -6.73
CA ARG A 55 -4.39 12.16 -7.91
C ARG A 55 -3.67 11.42 -9.05
N LEU A 56 -2.36 11.64 -9.22
CA LEU A 56 -1.56 11.08 -10.32
C LEU A 56 -0.98 9.70 -10.01
N PHE A 57 -0.54 9.48 -8.76
CA PHE A 57 0.25 8.32 -8.34
C PHE A 57 -0.45 7.45 -7.30
N ALA A 58 -1.58 7.87 -6.71
CA ALA A 58 -2.30 6.96 -5.83
C ALA A 58 -2.85 5.79 -6.66
N PRO A 59 -2.87 4.57 -6.10
CA PRO A 59 -3.55 3.45 -6.72
C PRO A 59 -5.00 3.85 -6.97
N ARG A 60 -5.41 3.88 -8.24
CA ARG A 60 -6.83 4.05 -8.55
C ARG A 60 -7.55 2.80 -8.06
N PRO A 61 -8.68 2.92 -7.34
CA PRO A 61 -9.58 1.79 -7.19
C PRO A 61 -10.01 1.37 -8.60
N GLY A 62 -9.58 0.19 -9.07
CA GLY A 62 -9.81 -0.27 -10.45
C GLY A 62 -8.57 -0.37 -11.35
N ALA A 63 -7.39 0.15 -10.96
CA ALA A 63 -6.18 0.01 -11.77
C ALA A 63 -5.36 -1.21 -11.33
N ASP A 64 -5.28 -2.18 -12.24
CA ASP A 64 -4.55 -3.45 -12.17
C ASP A 64 -3.22 -3.37 -11.42
N THR A 65 -3.26 -3.75 -10.15
CA THR A 65 -2.07 -3.96 -9.31
C THR A 65 -1.88 -5.44 -8.97
N GLY A 66 -2.67 -6.33 -9.58
CA GLY A 66 -2.68 -7.77 -9.22
C GLY A 66 -3.11 -8.04 -7.78
N THR A 67 -3.42 -7.00 -7.00
CA THR A 67 -4.00 -7.10 -5.67
C THR A 67 -5.52 -7.15 -5.80
N PRO A 68 -6.19 -8.14 -5.19
CA PRO A 68 -7.65 -8.23 -5.20
C PRO A 68 -8.26 -6.91 -4.68
N GLN A 69 -9.08 -6.29 -5.51
CA GLN A 69 -9.58 -4.93 -5.32
C GLN A 69 -10.88 -4.92 -4.53
N THR A 70 -11.65 -6.01 -4.57
CA THR A 70 -12.85 -6.17 -3.75
C THR A 70 -12.60 -7.03 -2.52
N ALA A 71 -13.37 -6.82 -1.46
CA ALA A 71 -13.34 -7.70 -0.28
C ALA A 71 -13.66 -9.16 -0.64
N ALA A 72 -14.56 -9.35 -1.63
CA ALA A 72 -14.90 -10.67 -2.15
C ALA A 72 -13.72 -11.35 -2.85
N GLU A 73 -12.99 -10.64 -3.72
CA GLU A 73 -11.78 -11.18 -4.36
C GLU A 73 -10.68 -11.49 -3.34
N LYS A 74 -10.55 -10.67 -2.29
CA LYS A 74 -9.61 -10.95 -1.18
C LYS A 74 -9.98 -12.23 -0.46
N ASP A 75 -11.26 -12.41 -0.14
CA ASP A 75 -11.75 -13.60 0.54
C ASP A 75 -11.58 -14.86 -0.31
N GLU A 76 -11.79 -14.76 -1.63
CA GLU A 76 -11.57 -15.84 -2.58
C GLU A 76 -10.09 -16.24 -2.65
N GLU A 77 -9.18 -15.26 -2.78
CA GLU A 77 -7.75 -15.53 -2.80
C GLU A 77 -7.25 -16.08 -1.45
N ILE A 78 -7.76 -15.58 -0.32
CA ILE A 78 -7.48 -16.14 1.01
C ILE A 78 -7.92 -17.60 1.09
N ARG A 79 -9.12 -17.94 0.58
CA ARG A 79 -9.59 -19.33 0.56
C ARG A 79 -8.70 -20.22 -0.31
N ARG A 80 -8.32 -19.74 -1.50
CA ARG A 80 -7.42 -20.45 -2.42
C ARG A 80 -6.06 -20.71 -1.77
N LEU A 81 -5.43 -19.69 -1.21
CA LEU A 81 -4.12 -19.81 -0.55
C LEU A 81 -4.18 -20.73 0.67
N ARG A 82 -5.24 -20.68 1.48
CA ARG A 82 -5.43 -21.61 2.59
C ARG A 82 -5.56 -23.06 2.11
N ALA A 83 -6.28 -23.31 1.02
CA ALA A 83 -6.40 -24.65 0.45
C ALA A 83 -5.06 -25.17 -0.08
N GLU A 84 -4.24 -24.30 -0.68
CA GLU A 84 -2.91 -24.67 -1.14
C GLU A 84 -1.96 -24.98 0.03
N LEU A 85 -2.00 -24.19 1.10
CA LEU A 85 -1.24 -24.46 2.33
C LEU A 85 -1.58 -25.83 2.92
N VAL A 86 -2.87 -26.15 3.04
CA VAL A 86 -3.31 -27.47 3.55
C VAL A 86 -2.75 -28.60 2.69
N ARG A 87 -2.86 -28.49 1.36
CA ARG A 87 -2.32 -29.51 0.44
C ARG A 87 -0.81 -29.67 0.56
N LEU A 88 -0.07 -28.58 0.76
CA LEU A 88 1.38 -28.63 0.97
C LEU A 88 1.73 -29.26 2.31
N GLN A 89 1.00 -28.93 3.38
CA GLN A 89 1.16 -29.55 4.70
C GLN A 89 0.88 -31.05 4.65
N GLU A 90 -0.18 -31.49 3.97
CA GLU A 90 -0.47 -32.91 3.78
C GLU A 90 0.68 -33.65 3.08
N ARG A 91 1.23 -33.08 2.00
CA ARG A 91 2.39 -33.63 1.30
C ARG A 91 3.61 -33.71 2.19
N GLU A 92 3.84 -32.67 3.00
CA GLU A 92 4.97 -32.62 3.92
C GLU A 92 4.85 -33.67 5.03
N ILE A 93 3.65 -33.84 5.61
CA ILE A 93 3.37 -34.89 6.59
C ILE A 93 3.62 -36.27 5.98
N VAL A 94 3.15 -36.52 4.75
CA VAL A 94 3.38 -37.81 4.06
C VAL A 94 4.87 -38.05 3.86
N LEU A 95 5.60 -37.06 3.34
CA LEU A 95 7.05 -37.18 3.12
C LEU A 95 7.81 -37.41 4.41
N LYS A 96 7.49 -36.67 5.48
CA LYS A 96 8.12 -36.85 6.79
C LYS A 96 7.84 -38.23 7.38
N LYS A 97 6.60 -38.73 7.27
CA LYS A 97 6.25 -40.11 7.65
C LYS A 97 7.07 -41.13 6.88
N SER A 98 7.22 -40.96 5.57
CA SER A 98 8.06 -41.85 4.73
C SER A 98 9.54 -41.81 5.11
N LEU A 99 10.04 -40.66 5.55
CA LEU A 99 11.43 -40.48 5.99
C LEU A 99 11.67 -40.89 7.45
N GLY A 100 10.65 -41.40 8.16
CA GLY A 100 10.77 -41.77 9.58
C GLY A 100 10.97 -40.57 10.52
N ILE A 101 10.71 -39.35 10.04
CA ILE A 101 10.82 -38.13 10.82
C ILE A 101 9.50 -37.95 11.60
N LEU A 102 9.53 -38.25 12.90
CA LEU A 102 8.47 -37.89 13.84
C LEU A 102 8.44 -36.36 13.99
N SER A 103 7.75 -35.66 13.10
CA SER A 103 7.39 -34.26 13.37
C SER A 103 6.08 -34.21 14.13
N GLU A 104 6.04 -33.35 15.15
CA GLU A 104 4.81 -32.93 15.83
C GLU A 104 3.69 -32.74 14.82
N THR A 105 2.55 -33.39 15.09
CA THR A 105 1.31 -33.14 14.37
C THR A 105 1.04 -31.64 14.45
N PRO A 106 0.97 -30.90 13.32
CA PRO A 106 0.59 -29.51 13.37
C PRO A 106 -0.79 -29.47 14.03
N GLU A 107 -0.95 -28.63 15.06
CA GLU A 107 -2.24 -28.43 15.72
C GLU A 107 -3.30 -28.21 14.65
N SER A 108 -4.10 -29.25 14.41
CA SER A 108 -5.29 -29.17 13.59
C SER A 108 -6.28 -28.32 14.36
N GLY A 109 -6.20 -27.02 14.17
CA GLY A 109 -7.06 -26.06 14.82
C GLY A 109 -6.83 -24.70 14.22
N MET A 110 -7.74 -24.29 13.35
CA MET A 110 -7.78 -22.93 12.79
C MET A 110 -7.38 -21.89 13.84
N PRO A 111 -6.55 -20.87 13.51
CA PRO A 111 -6.32 -19.78 14.44
C PRO A 111 -7.70 -19.19 14.77
N ARG A 112 -8.11 -19.35 16.03
CA ARG A 112 -9.29 -18.68 16.57
C ARG A 112 -8.99 -17.19 16.52
N TRP A 113 -9.48 -16.52 15.48
CA TRP A 113 -9.65 -15.08 15.49
C TRP A 113 -10.75 -14.78 16.49
N THR A 114 -10.40 -14.73 17.78
CA THR A 114 -11.26 -14.12 18.79
C THR A 114 -11.41 -12.64 18.44
N ARG A 115 -12.69 -12.23 18.44
CA ARG A 115 -13.27 -10.93 18.09
C ARG A 115 -12.54 -9.75 18.70
#